data_AF-A0A7K0TMF7-F1
#
_entry.id   AF-A0A7K0TMF7-F1
#
_cell.length_a   1.000
_cell.length_b   1.000
_cell.length_c   1.000
_cell.angle_alpha   90.00
_cell.angle_beta   90.00
_cell.angle_gamma   90.00
#
_symmetry.space_group_name_H-M   'P 1'
#
loop_
_entity.id
_entity.type
_entity.pdbx_description
1 polymer ?
#
loop_
_entity_poly.entity_id
_entity_poly.type
_entity_poly.pdbx_seq_one_letter_code
_entity_poly.pdbx_strand_id
1 'polypeptide(L)'
;MLASRETAVDLGALDRPARARRKRRHRRLAVGRKVRPKRCARHSSYQRGSKMGKLATGTLGVGVTYATRERHNSDMRILLAPNAFKGSLSAREVADIAGAQLAAMFPGSQFISVPIADGGDGTLDVLLAVGFSQVSTSTVDALMRANSSRIALQGRTAVIELAEICGLAGVQDLATRPWDTSSFGVGLAAREALIQGAKHLLIALGGSAS
;
A
#
# COMPACT_ATOMS: atom_id res chain seq x y z
N MET A 1 -11.33 38.59 14.03
CA MET A 1 -9.91 38.44 14.38
C MET A 1 -9.75 37.17 15.20
N LEU A 2 -9.46 36.04 14.55
CA LEU A 2 -9.13 34.78 15.23
C LEU A 2 -7.72 34.42 14.80
N ALA A 3 -6.81 34.46 15.78
CA ALA A 3 -5.39 34.26 15.59
C ALA A 3 -5.10 32.79 15.28
N SER A 4 -4.48 32.55 14.12
CA SER A 4 -3.88 31.28 13.72
C SER A 4 -2.75 30.92 14.69
N ARG A 5 -2.87 29.78 15.37
CA ARG A 5 -1.77 29.21 16.16
C ARG A 5 -0.82 28.49 15.20
N GLU A 6 0.31 29.12 14.89
CA GLU A 6 1.46 28.45 14.31
C GLU A 6 2.06 27.51 15.37
N THR A 7 1.88 26.21 15.19
CA THR A 7 2.68 25.21 15.90
C THR A 7 4.01 25.05 15.17
N ALA A 8 4.99 25.86 15.56
CA ALA A 8 6.37 25.69 15.14
C ALA A 8 6.90 24.35 15.66
N VAL A 9 7.51 23.56 14.79
CA VAL A 9 8.24 22.34 15.17
C VAL A 9 9.53 22.80 15.86
N ASP A 10 9.63 22.61 17.18
CA ASP A 10 10.85 22.91 17.94
C ASP A 10 11.94 21.88 17.58
N LEU A 11 12.86 22.30 16.69
CA LEU A 11 14.00 21.52 16.22
C LEU A 11 15.25 21.70 17.12
N GLY A 12 15.14 22.41 18.25
CA GLY A 12 16.28 22.94 19.01
C GLY A 12 17.06 21.97 19.90
N ALA A 13 16.69 20.69 20.02
CA ALA A 13 17.23 19.83 21.09
C ALA A 13 17.64 18.41 20.68
N LEU A 14 18.24 18.21 19.49
CA LEU A 14 18.82 16.91 19.12
C LEU A 14 20.31 17.05 18.76
N ASP A 15 21.13 17.07 19.81
CA ASP A 15 22.58 16.98 19.73
C ASP A 15 23.00 15.65 19.08
N ARG A 16 23.91 15.68 18.11
CA ARG A 16 24.34 14.51 17.33
C ARG A 16 25.43 13.74 18.12
N PRO A 17 25.21 12.50 18.59
CA PRO A 17 26.29 11.75 19.24
C PRO A 17 27.34 11.29 18.22
N ALA A 18 28.61 11.51 18.55
CA ALA A 18 29.78 11.09 17.78
C ALA A 18 29.81 9.55 17.60
N ARG A 19 30.07 9.10 16.37
CA ARG A 19 30.12 7.68 16.00
C ARG A 19 31.29 6.94 16.67
N ALA A 20 31.00 6.13 17.67
CA ALA A 20 31.94 5.13 18.19
C ALA A 20 32.00 3.88 17.27
N ARG A 21 33.16 3.63 16.65
CA ARG A 21 33.43 2.41 15.85
C ARG A 21 33.56 1.18 16.77
N ARG A 22 32.51 0.35 16.84
CA ARG A 22 32.60 -1.01 17.42
C ARG A 22 32.91 -2.05 16.33
N LYS A 23 34.06 -2.75 16.46
CA LYS A 23 34.42 -3.90 15.61
C LYS A 23 33.47 -5.07 15.88
N ARG A 24 32.68 -5.50 14.89
CA ARG A 24 31.85 -6.71 14.97
C ARG A 24 32.68 -7.95 14.58
N ARG A 25 32.75 -8.94 15.48
CA ARG A 25 33.25 -10.30 15.19
C ARG A 25 32.13 -11.11 14.55
N HIS A 26 32.36 -11.66 13.36
CA HIS A 26 31.42 -12.56 12.69
C HIS A 26 31.49 -13.96 13.30
N ARG A 27 30.40 -14.41 13.95
CA ARG A 27 30.14 -15.84 14.19
C ARG A 27 29.33 -16.37 13.00
N ARG A 28 29.88 -17.36 12.28
CA ARG A 28 29.16 -18.12 11.25
C ARG A 28 28.08 -18.97 11.93
N LEU A 29 26.82 -18.77 11.54
CA LEU A 29 25.72 -19.69 11.83
C LEU A 29 25.57 -20.66 10.66
N ALA A 30 25.53 -21.96 10.96
CA ALA A 30 25.31 -23.03 9.99
C ALA A 30 23.85 -23.02 9.51
N VAL A 31 23.64 -22.97 8.19
CA VAL A 31 22.32 -23.01 7.57
C VAL A 31 21.88 -24.47 7.45
N GLY A 32 20.78 -24.80 8.14
CA GLY A 32 20.14 -26.10 8.13
C GLY A 32 19.37 -26.43 6.85
N ARG A 33 19.52 -27.69 6.44
CA ARG A 33 18.75 -28.56 5.52
C ARG A 33 17.65 -27.94 4.63
N LYS A 34 17.83 -28.10 3.31
CA LYS A 34 16.79 -27.96 2.26
C LYS A 34 15.61 -28.91 2.52
N VAL A 35 14.42 -28.34 2.71
CA VAL A 35 13.14 -29.07 2.65
C VAL A 35 12.72 -29.16 1.18
N ARG A 36 12.50 -30.39 0.68
CA ARG A 36 11.98 -30.63 -0.68
C ARG A 36 10.46 -30.44 -0.71
N PRO A 37 9.88 -29.78 -1.74
CA PRO A 37 8.43 -29.71 -1.87
C PRO A 37 7.85 -31.07 -2.25
N LYS A 38 6.84 -31.53 -1.51
CA LYS A 38 6.04 -32.71 -1.86
C LYS A 38 5.23 -32.40 -3.12
N ARG A 39 5.39 -33.25 -4.16
CA ARG A 39 4.58 -33.20 -5.38
C ARG A 39 3.11 -33.43 -5.01
N CYS A 40 2.25 -32.47 -5.30
CA CYS A 40 0.81 -32.66 -5.21
C CYS A 40 0.37 -33.55 -6.39
N ALA A 41 -0.29 -34.66 -6.09
CA ALA A 41 -0.78 -35.62 -7.07
C ALA A 41 -1.84 -34.95 -7.96
N ARG A 42 -1.65 -35.04 -9.28
CA ARG A 42 -2.65 -34.63 -10.26
C ARG A 42 -3.75 -35.68 -10.29
N HIS A 43 -4.87 -35.43 -9.63
CA HIS A 43 -6.10 -36.15 -9.94
C HIS A 43 -6.65 -35.64 -11.28
N SER A 44 -6.30 -36.37 -12.32
CA SER A 44 -6.93 -36.31 -13.63
C SER A 44 -8.28 -37.00 -13.55
N SER A 45 -9.35 -36.21 -13.45
CA SER A 45 -10.68 -36.63 -13.86
C SER A 45 -11.13 -35.73 -15.01
N TYR A 46 -10.50 -35.94 -16.16
CA TYR A 46 -10.99 -35.45 -17.45
C TYR A 46 -12.29 -36.21 -17.78
N GLN A 47 -13.41 -35.69 -17.30
CA GLN A 47 -14.73 -36.13 -17.78
C GLN A 47 -14.98 -35.50 -19.15
N ARG A 48 -14.90 -36.36 -20.16
CA ARG A 48 -15.36 -36.11 -21.53
C ARG A 48 -16.87 -35.86 -21.51
N GLY A 49 -17.27 -34.85 -22.27
CA GLY A 49 -18.60 -34.80 -22.90
C GLY A 49 -19.72 -34.21 -22.05
N SER A 50 -19.88 -32.89 -22.12
CA SER A 50 -21.18 -32.25 -22.00
C SER A 50 -21.24 -31.11 -23.01
N LYS A 51 -22.24 -31.19 -23.90
CA LYS A 51 -22.55 -30.37 -25.09
C LYS A 51 -21.94 -28.97 -25.12
N MET A 52 -21.37 -28.60 -26.29
CA MET A 52 -21.00 -27.22 -26.62
C MET A 52 -22.23 -26.31 -26.49
N GLY A 53 -22.31 -25.55 -25.40
CA GLY A 53 -23.13 -24.34 -25.33
C GLY A 53 -22.62 -23.30 -26.32
N LYS A 54 -23.52 -22.51 -26.90
CA LYS A 54 -23.17 -21.52 -27.92
C LYS A 54 -22.21 -20.49 -27.30
N LEU A 55 -21.11 -20.21 -28.00
CA LEU A 55 -20.22 -19.09 -27.66
C LEU A 55 -20.93 -17.80 -28.08
N ALA A 56 -21.42 -17.03 -27.11
CA ALA A 56 -21.85 -15.66 -27.38
C ALA A 56 -20.62 -14.75 -27.29
N THR A 57 -20.27 -14.12 -28.42
CA THR A 57 -19.25 -13.07 -28.51
C THR A 57 -19.92 -11.72 -28.31
N GLY A 58 -19.60 -11.06 -27.20
CA GLY A 58 -19.94 -9.64 -26.99
C GLY A 58 -18.75 -8.76 -27.36
N THR A 59 -19.02 -7.63 -28.00
CA THR A 59 -18.01 -6.63 -28.36
C THR A 59 -18.25 -5.37 -27.53
N LEU A 60 -17.28 -4.98 -26.70
CA LEU A 60 -17.23 -3.63 -26.13
C LEU A 60 -16.56 -2.68 -27.12
N GLY A 61 -16.90 -1.39 -27.08
CA GLY A 61 -16.37 -0.31 -27.94
C GLY A 61 -14.86 -0.04 -27.86
N VAL A 62 -14.07 -1.00 -27.39
CA VAL A 62 -12.61 -1.01 -27.32
C VAL A 62 -12.05 -2.38 -27.77
N GLY A 63 -12.64 -3.02 -28.78
CA GLY A 63 -11.99 -4.09 -29.57
C GLY A 63 -11.46 -5.34 -28.82
N VAL A 64 -11.93 -5.64 -27.60
CA VAL A 64 -11.55 -6.86 -26.86
C VAL A 64 -12.69 -7.86 -26.91
N THR A 65 -12.49 -8.99 -27.61
CA THR A 65 -13.45 -10.09 -27.70
C THR A 65 -13.19 -11.08 -26.56
N TYR A 66 -14.18 -11.31 -25.69
CA TYR A 66 -14.11 -12.35 -24.67
C TYR A 66 -15.12 -13.46 -24.94
N ALA A 67 -14.68 -14.71 -24.76
CA ALA A 67 -15.54 -15.88 -24.84
C ALA A 67 -16.37 -15.98 -23.56
N THR A 68 -17.66 -15.62 -23.63
CA THR A 68 -18.57 -15.95 -22.53
C THR A 68 -18.85 -17.45 -22.58
N ARG A 69 -18.34 -18.21 -21.61
CA ARG A 69 -18.86 -19.55 -21.36
C ARG A 69 -20.20 -19.35 -20.67
N GLU A 70 -21.29 -19.84 -21.25
CA GLU A 70 -22.63 -19.92 -20.64
C GLU A 70 -22.64 -20.86 -19.42
N ARG A 71 -21.84 -20.55 -18.39
CA ARG A 71 -22.13 -20.98 -17.03
C ARG A 71 -22.65 -19.74 -16.32
N HIS A 72 -23.92 -19.42 -16.55
CA HIS A 72 -24.65 -18.51 -15.68
C HIS A 72 -24.78 -19.19 -14.31
N ASN A 73 -23.69 -19.17 -13.54
CA ASN A 73 -23.80 -19.33 -12.11
C ASN A 73 -24.21 -17.94 -11.61
N SER A 74 -25.51 -17.73 -11.45
CA SER A 74 -26.10 -16.50 -10.93
C SER A 74 -25.67 -16.15 -9.51
N ASP A 75 -24.81 -16.98 -8.90
CA ASP A 75 -24.29 -16.87 -7.54
C ASP A 75 -22.75 -16.90 -7.51
N MET A 76 -22.06 -16.17 -8.40
CA MET A 76 -20.61 -16.01 -8.26
C MET A 76 -20.29 -14.96 -7.22
N ARG A 77 -19.30 -15.24 -6.36
CA ARG A 77 -18.68 -14.26 -5.47
C ARG A 77 -17.32 -13.90 -6.05
N ILE A 78 -17.13 -12.63 -6.39
CA ILE A 78 -15.94 -12.11 -7.07
C ILE A 78 -15.24 -11.12 -6.15
N LEU A 79 -13.96 -11.38 -5.86
CA LEU A 79 -13.10 -10.48 -5.11
C LEU A 79 -12.38 -9.54 -6.08
N LEU A 80 -12.59 -8.24 -5.91
CA LEU A 80 -11.84 -7.21 -6.61
C LEU A 80 -10.75 -6.70 -5.68
N ALA A 81 -9.50 -7.11 -5.94
CA ALA A 81 -8.33 -6.70 -5.17
C ALA A 81 -7.30 -5.92 -6.00
N PRO A 82 -7.67 -4.75 -6.56
CA PRO A 82 -6.75 -3.97 -7.37
C PRO A 82 -5.74 -3.21 -6.50
N ASN A 83 -4.57 -2.96 -7.09
CA ASN A 83 -3.61 -1.97 -6.62
C ASN A 83 -3.79 -0.67 -7.43
N ALA A 84 -3.21 0.43 -6.94
CA ALA A 84 -3.24 1.72 -7.60
C ALA A 84 -2.52 1.70 -8.96
N PHE A 85 -3.05 2.48 -9.91
CA PHE A 85 -2.36 2.84 -11.13
C PHE A 85 -1.55 4.09 -10.86
N LYS A 86 -0.25 3.90 -10.60
CA LYS A 86 0.66 4.94 -10.14
C LYS A 86 0.58 6.21 -11.00
N GLY A 87 0.31 7.35 -10.35
CA GLY A 87 0.16 8.65 -11.00
C GLY A 87 -1.15 8.85 -11.76
N SER A 88 -2.13 7.95 -11.60
CA SER A 88 -3.42 8.02 -12.28
C SER A 88 -4.59 7.75 -11.33
N LEU A 89 -4.85 6.49 -10.97
CA LEU A 89 -6.00 6.10 -10.15
C LEU A 89 -5.53 5.41 -8.87
N SER A 90 -6.14 5.77 -7.74
CA SER A 90 -5.99 5.05 -6.48
C SER A 90 -6.55 3.64 -6.59
N ALA A 91 -6.10 2.73 -5.72
CA ALA A 91 -6.63 1.37 -5.64
C ALA A 91 -8.16 1.37 -5.40
N ARG A 92 -8.66 2.37 -4.66
CA ARG A 92 -10.10 2.55 -4.40
C ARG A 92 -10.86 2.90 -5.69
N GLU A 93 -10.39 3.89 -6.44
CA GLU A 93 -11.03 4.29 -7.70
C GLU A 93 -11.03 3.14 -8.71
N VAL A 94 -9.94 2.39 -8.82
CA VAL A 94 -9.89 1.20 -9.68
C VAL A 94 -10.95 0.18 -9.24
N ALA A 95 -11.08 -0.08 -7.93
CA ALA A 95 -12.07 -1.02 -7.40
C ALA A 95 -13.51 -0.56 -7.66
N ASP A 96 -13.79 0.73 -7.49
CA ASP A 96 -15.13 1.30 -7.69
C ASP A 96 -15.53 1.29 -9.17
N ILE A 97 -14.62 1.70 -10.07
CA ILE A 97 -14.84 1.69 -11.51
C ILE A 97 -15.04 0.25 -12.01
N ALA A 98 -14.13 -0.66 -11.66
CA ALA A 98 -14.22 -2.06 -12.07
C ALA A 98 -15.47 -2.73 -11.51
N GLY A 99 -15.80 -2.47 -10.24
CA GLY A 99 -16.98 -3.01 -9.57
C GLY A 99 -18.27 -2.59 -10.26
N ALA A 100 -18.43 -1.30 -10.57
CA ALA A 100 -19.61 -0.79 -11.25
C ALA A 100 -19.79 -1.41 -12.64
N GLN A 101 -18.71 -1.50 -13.44
CA GLN A 101 -18.77 -2.05 -14.79
C GLN A 101 -19.04 -3.56 -14.79
N LEU A 102 -18.38 -4.31 -13.90
CA LEU A 102 -18.56 -5.76 -13.81
C LEU A 102 -19.95 -6.13 -13.26
N ALA A 103 -20.50 -5.35 -12.32
CA ALA A 103 -21.85 -5.57 -11.83
C ALA A 103 -22.91 -5.41 -12.92
N ALA A 104 -22.72 -4.46 -13.85
CA ALA A 104 -23.61 -4.28 -14.99
C ALA A 104 -23.51 -5.44 -16.01
N MET A 105 -22.33 -6.04 -16.18
CA MET A 105 -22.09 -7.13 -17.13
C MET A 105 -22.49 -8.52 -16.57
N PHE A 106 -22.43 -8.70 -15.25
CA PHE A 106 -22.69 -9.98 -14.59
C PHE A 106 -23.80 -9.83 -13.53
N PRO A 107 -25.04 -9.53 -13.95
CA PRO A 107 -26.16 -9.41 -13.01
C PRO A 107 -26.35 -10.72 -12.22
N GLY A 108 -26.49 -10.60 -10.91
CA GLY A 108 -26.58 -11.74 -9.97
C GLY A 108 -25.26 -12.07 -9.24
N SER A 109 -24.11 -11.68 -9.80
CA SER A 109 -22.83 -11.87 -9.10
C SER A 109 -22.69 -10.91 -7.91
N GLN A 110 -22.08 -11.39 -6.83
CA GLN A 110 -21.67 -10.58 -5.69
C GLN A 110 -20.23 -10.11 -5.87
N PHE A 111 -19.99 -8.80 -5.79
CA PHE A 111 -18.66 -8.22 -5.86
C PHE A 111 -18.21 -7.73 -4.49
N ILE A 112 -17.01 -8.12 -4.07
CA ILE A 112 -16.38 -7.71 -2.82
C ILE A 112 -15.13 -6.93 -3.19
N SER A 113 -15.12 -5.63 -2.90
CA SER A 113 -13.97 -4.77 -3.19
C SER A 113 -13.04 -4.69 -1.99
N VAL A 114 -11.78 -5.09 -2.20
CA VAL A 114 -10.69 -5.03 -1.22
C VAL A 114 -9.48 -4.39 -1.89
N PRO A 115 -9.43 -3.05 -1.99
CA PRO A 115 -8.25 -2.35 -2.48
C PRO A 115 -7.01 -2.79 -1.71
N ILE A 116 -5.89 -3.00 -2.41
CA ILE A 116 -4.63 -3.41 -1.82
C ILE A 116 -3.54 -2.38 -2.10
N ALA A 117 -2.48 -2.42 -1.30
CA ALA A 117 -1.26 -1.65 -1.50
C ALA A 117 -0.04 -2.54 -1.22
N ASP A 118 1.08 -2.24 -1.85
CA ASP A 118 2.34 -3.00 -1.76
C ASP A 118 3.36 -2.38 -0.78
N GLY A 119 2.95 -1.39 0.01
CA GLY A 119 3.83 -0.63 0.89
C GLY A 119 4.42 0.63 0.25
N GLY A 120 3.86 1.06 -0.89
CA GLY A 120 4.09 2.38 -1.47
C GLY A 120 2.99 3.39 -1.15
N ASP A 121 2.87 4.38 -2.03
CA ASP A 121 1.85 5.43 -2.00
C ASP A 121 0.43 4.86 -1.93
N GLY A 122 -0.37 5.36 -1.00
CA GLY A 122 -1.76 4.94 -0.78
C GLY A 122 -1.93 3.73 0.14
N THR A 123 -0.86 3.27 0.79
CA THR A 123 -0.94 2.20 1.80
C THR A 123 -1.76 2.63 3.01
N LEU A 124 -1.59 3.88 3.48
CA LEU A 124 -2.38 4.44 4.56
C LEU A 124 -3.86 4.47 4.20
N ASP A 125 -4.22 4.90 3.00
CA ASP A 125 -5.64 5.01 2.60
C ASP A 125 -6.33 3.63 2.61
N VAL A 126 -5.63 2.58 2.18
CA VAL A 126 -6.12 1.20 2.27
C VAL A 126 -6.34 0.77 3.72
N LEU A 127 -5.39 1.09 4.61
CA LEU A 127 -5.47 0.69 6.03
C LEU A 127 -6.54 1.46 6.81
N LEU A 128 -6.67 2.76 6.56
CA LEU A 128 -7.70 3.60 7.14
C LEU A 128 -9.10 3.12 6.72
N ALA A 129 -9.26 2.71 5.45
CA ALA A 129 -10.51 2.15 4.96
C ALA A 129 -10.93 0.84 5.65
N VAL A 130 -9.99 0.09 6.24
CA VAL A 130 -10.27 -1.16 6.97
C VAL A 130 -10.28 -0.99 8.50
N GLY A 131 -10.38 0.25 8.98
CA GLY A 131 -10.64 0.55 10.40
C GLY A 131 -9.41 0.91 11.23
N PHE A 132 -8.29 1.25 10.60
CA PHE A 132 -7.21 1.94 11.33
C PHE A 132 -7.63 3.38 11.65
N SER A 133 -7.18 3.89 12.80
CA SER A 133 -7.39 5.28 13.17
C SER A 133 -6.29 6.15 12.58
N GLN A 134 -6.67 7.28 11.98
CA GLN A 134 -5.72 8.28 11.49
C GLN A 134 -5.20 9.13 12.65
N VAL A 135 -3.89 9.36 12.69
CA VAL A 135 -3.26 10.36 13.57
C VAL A 135 -2.44 11.33 12.73
N SER A 136 -2.62 12.61 12.96
CA SER A 136 -1.82 13.67 12.35
C SER A 136 -0.53 13.89 13.14
N THR A 137 0.58 14.02 12.43
CA THR A 137 1.91 14.21 13.02
C THR A 137 2.61 15.39 12.37
N SER A 138 3.09 16.33 13.18
CA SER A 138 3.98 17.39 12.71
C SER A 138 5.35 16.80 12.39
N THR A 139 5.87 17.09 11.21
CA THR A 139 7.10 16.50 10.68
C THR A 139 7.82 17.47 9.75
N VAL A 140 8.81 16.97 9.01
CA VAL A 140 9.45 17.66 7.90
C VAL A 140 9.45 16.79 6.65
N ASP A 141 9.41 17.42 5.48
CA ASP A 141 9.48 16.71 4.21
C ASP A 141 10.91 16.32 3.82
N ALA A 142 11.09 15.80 2.59
CA ALA A 142 12.40 15.38 2.11
C ALA A 142 13.42 16.52 2.02
N LEU A 143 12.99 17.78 1.92
CA LEU A 143 13.82 18.98 1.84
C LEU A 143 13.91 19.71 3.19
N MET A 144 13.56 19.04 4.29
CA MET A 144 13.55 19.60 5.65
C MET A 144 12.59 20.77 5.85
N ARG A 145 11.58 20.93 4.98
CA ARG A 145 10.53 21.94 5.11
C ARG A 145 9.47 21.43 6.09
N ALA A 146 8.84 22.33 6.84
CA ALA A 146 7.77 21.95 7.76
C ALA A 146 6.64 21.22 7.00
N ASN A 147 6.19 20.09 7.55
CA ASN A 147 5.14 19.27 6.96
C ASN A 147 4.20 18.73 8.04
N SER A 148 2.97 18.40 7.65
CA SER A 148 2.01 17.68 8.48
C SER A 148 1.58 16.42 7.74
N SER A 149 1.89 15.26 8.31
CA SER A 149 1.65 13.96 7.69
C SER A 149 0.69 13.11 8.52
N ARG A 150 0.08 12.13 7.88
CA ARG A 150 -0.76 11.12 8.53
C ARG A 150 0.06 9.87 8.89
N ILE A 151 -0.32 9.23 9.99
CA ILE A 151 0.02 7.84 10.30
C ILE A 151 -1.26 7.07 10.61
N ALA A 152 -1.23 5.75 10.49
CA ALA A 152 -2.36 4.89 10.83
C ALA A 152 -2.05 4.08 12.09
N LEU A 153 -3.00 3.99 13.03
CA LEU A 153 -2.85 3.23 14.27
C LEU A 153 -3.94 2.18 14.42
N GLN A 154 -3.55 1.00 14.88
CA GLN A 154 -4.47 -0.06 15.30
C GLN A 154 -3.86 -0.82 16.49
N GLY A 155 -4.52 -0.73 17.65
CA GLY A 155 -4.03 -1.33 18.88
C GLY A 155 -2.64 -0.80 19.25
N ARG A 156 -1.62 -1.66 19.20
CA ARG A 156 -0.21 -1.30 19.50
C ARG A 156 0.66 -1.22 18.24
N THR A 157 0.06 -1.21 17.06
CA THR A 157 0.76 -1.11 15.78
C THR A 157 0.50 0.26 15.18
N ALA A 158 1.57 0.96 14.83
CA ALA A 158 1.50 2.14 13.97
C ALA A 158 2.07 1.80 12.59
N VAL A 159 1.42 2.32 11.56
CA VAL A 159 1.87 2.25 10.17
C VAL A 159 2.27 3.64 9.73
N ILE A 160 3.49 3.74 9.21
CA ILE A 160 4.10 4.97 8.73
C ILE A 160 4.39 4.77 7.25
N GLU A 161 3.86 5.66 6.42
CA GLU A 161 4.15 5.67 5.00
C GLU A 161 5.17 6.74 4.68
N LEU A 162 6.27 6.32 4.05
CA LEU A 162 7.36 7.21 3.68
C LEU A 162 6.91 8.23 2.64
N ALA A 163 6.09 7.82 1.67
CA ALA A 163 5.58 8.70 0.62
C ALA A 163 4.75 9.88 1.17
N GLU A 164 3.95 9.65 2.21
CA GLU A 164 3.17 10.68 2.92
C GLU A 164 4.05 11.75 3.60
N ILE A 165 5.30 11.41 3.93
CA ILE A 165 6.21 12.30 4.67
C ILE A 165 7.26 12.93 3.77
N CYS A 166 8.04 12.09 3.08
CA CYS A 166 9.16 12.48 2.23
C CYS A 166 9.07 11.81 0.84
N GLY A 167 7.86 11.74 0.29
CA GLY A 167 7.60 11.18 -1.03
C GLY A 167 7.89 12.11 -2.19
N LEU A 168 8.08 11.52 -3.37
CA LEU A 168 8.40 12.24 -4.60
C LEU A 168 7.34 13.26 -5.01
N ALA A 169 6.06 13.00 -4.71
CA ALA A 169 4.96 13.92 -5.01
C ALA A 169 5.07 15.26 -4.26
N GLY A 170 5.66 15.26 -3.06
CA GLY A 170 5.77 16.46 -2.21
C GLY A 170 6.94 17.39 -2.54
N VAL A 171 7.82 17.02 -3.47
CA VAL A 171 9.05 17.79 -3.80
C VAL A 171 9.22 18.02 -5.30
N GLN A 172 8.13 18.01 -6.06
CA GLN A 172 8.15 18.20 -7.51
C GLN A 172 8.35 19.67 -7.93
N ASP A 173 8.35 20.60 -6.97
CA ASP A 173 8.54 22.02 -7.19
C ASP A 173 10.00 22.38 -7.54
N LEU A 174 10.95 21.48 -7.30
CA LEU A 174 12.36 21.66 -7.58
C LEU A 174 12.93 20.51 -8.42
N ALA A 175 14.07 20.75 -9.06
CA ALA A 175 14.80 19.71 -9.75
C ALA A 175 15.22 18.61 -8.77
N THR A 176 14.98 17.34 -9.14
CA THR A 176 15.28 16.19 -8.29
C THR A 176 16.78 16.10 -7.97
N ARG A 177 17.12 16.28 -6.69
CA ARG A 177 18.50 16.18 -6.19
C ARG A 177 18.56 15.28 -4.96
N PRO A 178 18.74 13.95 -5.13
CA PRO A 178 18.70 12.99 -4.02
C PRO A 178 19.78 13.19 -2.94
N TRP A 179 20.86 13.92 -3.25
CA TRP A 179 21.92 14.22 -2.29
C TRP A 179 21.53 15.26 -1.24
N ASP A 180 20.50 16.06 -1.54
CA ASP A 180 20.03 17.14 -0.69
C ASP A 180 18.76 16.75 0.09
N THR A 181 18.29 15.52 -0.06
CA THR A 181 17.07 15.02 0.57
C THR A 181 17.33 14.21 1.83
N SER A 182 16.30 14.11 2.68
CA SER A 182 16.39 13.55 4.02
C SER A 182 15.15 12.73 4.35
N SER A 183 15.32 11.66 5.11
CA SER A 183 14.22 10.86 5.69
C SER A 183 13.97 11.23 7.17
N PHE A 184 14.50 12.36 7.64
CA PHE A 184 14.39 12.78 9.05
C PHE A 184 12.94 12.84 9.54
N GLY A 185 12.02 13.30 8.69
CA GLY A 185 10.60 13.34 9.02
C GLY A 185 9.99 11.99 9.35
N VAL A 186 10.46 10.90 8.73
CA VAL A 186 10.00 9.54 9.06
C VAL A 186 10.39 9.18 10.50
N GLY A 187 11.57 9.62 10.94
CA GLY A 187 12.01 9.50 12.33
C GLY A 187 11.14 10.27 13.31
N LEU A 188 10.70 11.49 12.95
CA LEU A 188 9.76 12.28 13.75
C LEU A 188 8.41 11.58 13.89
N ALA A 189 7.85 11.07 12.78
CA ALA A 189 6.61 10.30 12.80
C ALA A 189 6.73 9.01 13.62
N ALA A 190 7.87 8.30 13.52
CA ALA A 190 8.15 7.13 14.34
C ALA A 190 8.21 7.46 15.83
N ARG A 191 8.85 8.58 16.20
CA ARG A 191 8.87 9.06 17.59
C ARG A 191 7.46 9.37 18.09
N GLU A 192 6.66 10.05 17.29
CA GLU A 192 5.27 10.37 17.65
C GLU A 192 4.44 9.09 17.84
N ALA A 193 4.54 8.12 16.93
CA ALA A 193 3.87 6.83 17.07
C ALA A 193 4.24 6.11 18.38
N LEU A 194 5.51 6.16 18.79
CA LEU A 194 5.96 5.57 20.05
C LEU A 194 5.40 6.32 21.27
N ILE A 195 5.29 7.65 21.21
CA ILE A 195 4.65 8.48 22.26
C ILE A 195 3.16 8.12 22.39
N GLN A 196 2.49 7.87 21.26
CA GLN A 196 1.10 7.38 21.20
C GLN A 196 0.93 5.93 21.69
N GLY A 197 2.00 5.27 22.15
CA GLY A 197 1.96 3.95 22.77
C GLY A 197 2.12 2.77 21.80
N ALA A 198 2.53 3.01 20.55
CA ALA A 198 2.87 1.95 19.62
C ALA A 198 4.05 1.10 20.14
N LYS A 199 3.95 -0.22 19.97
CA LYS A 199 5.04 -1.19 20.22
C LYS A 199 5.57 -1.83 18.94
N HIS A 200 4.81 -1.72 17.86
CA HIS A 200 5.16 -2.23 16.54
C HIS A 200 5.05 -1.09 15.53
N LEU A 201 6.10 -0.89 14.74
CA LEU A 201 6.12 0.05 13.64
C LEU A 201 6.19 -0.74 12.33
N LEU A 202 5.20 -0.56 11.46
CA LEU A 202 5.25 -1.00 10.07
C LEU A 202 5.58 0.23 9.23
N ILE A 203 6.69 0.17 8.50
CA ILE A 203 7.13 1.30 7.68
C ILE A 203 7.00 0.90 6.21
N ALA A 204 6.12 1.59 5.48
CA ALA A 204 5.90 1.47 4.05
C ALA A 204 6.88 2.41 3.33
N LEU A 205 7.84 1.84 2.58
CA LEU A 205 9.02 2.57 2.06
C LEU A 205 8.90 3.03 0.59
N GLY A 206 7.83 2.66 -0.12
CA GLY A 206 7.69 3.02 -1.54
C GLY A 206 7.49 4.52 -1.74
N GLY A 207 7.85 5.02 -2.93
CA GLY A 207 7.57 6.41 -3.33
C GLY A 207 8.52 7.48 -2.78
N SER A 208 9.67 7.10 -2.22
CA SER A 208 10.67 8.00 -1.64
C SER A 208 11.19 9.10 -2.57
N ALA A 209 11.41 10.28 -2.01
CA ALA A 209 12.28 11.33 -2.55
C ALA A 209 13.66 11.40 -1.85
N SER A 210 13.82 10.68 -0.74
CA SER A 210 15.07 10.55 0.05
C SER A 210 15.95 9.38 -0.40
#